data_AF-A0A518LHS2-F1
#
_entry.id   AF-A0A518LHS2-F1
#
_cell.length_a   1.000
_cell.length_b   1.000
_cell.length_c   1.000
_cell.angle_alpha   90.00
_cell.angle_beta   90.00
_cell.angle_gamma   90.00
#
_symmetry.space_group_name_H-M   'P 1'
#
loop_
_entity.id
_entity.type
_entity.pdbx_description
1 polymer ?
#
loop_
_entity_poly.entity_id
_entity_poly.type
_entity_poly.pdbx_seq_one_letter_code
_entity_poly.pdbx_strand_id
1 'polypeptide(L)'
;MTSHTHGAFIRPAWMVIAIVAAGVGAFAWSRVGLLDLPSVPRDLALDATGLEDLDAMAQLDKALLAPQGAAQAVTGATRPGSDEGARANQGADRASDRGGAAKSPLSGAAQRVHRGLQLIRSGRPEEGLAAMHSGLLLDPDNLVLSNAYRMECFKLRRAALADARRTSASPVAATGAVSSVFPAYLETQPIAPLEKLAKDHPSRETRLALALAWVDEMLLFPSLEVKAPASVESVRELTAVLEGADSTGKESTAASPYYVPALFARGLNHLHRPARLVWPEADKTPPDAAAQDIARCIAVGRKFNVGSTKLQATLAIALGDAYVKIGRSQNARSWWQIAQNLCRDDAIQQAVRRRYAWRDETVLDDLEAELDRARAELDAPMTDLRMMWSTP
;
A
#
# COMPACT_ATOMS: atom_id res chain seq x y z
N MET A 1 -77.85 -20.02 3.25
CA MET A 1 -77.24 -18.75 3.70
C MET A 1 -75.78 -19.01 3.99
N THR A 2 -74.93 -18.56 3.08
CA THR A 2 -73.46 -18.67 3.12
C THR A 2 -72.89 -17.69 4.13
N SER A 3 -72.23 -18.21 5.17
CA SER A 3 -71.40 -17.41 6.08
C SER A 3 -69.94 -17.57 5.68
N HIS A 4 -69.42 -16.55 5.01
CA HIS A 4 -68.00 -16.23 5.02
C HIS A 4 -67.78 -15.19 6.12
N THR A 5 -66.81 -15.39 7.01
CA THR A 5 -65.96 -14.29 7.51
C THR A 5 -64.71 -14.79 8.27
N HIS A 6 -63.57 -14.47 7.67
CA HIS A 6 -62.29 -14.05 8.26
C HIS A 6 -61.56 -14.97 9.25
N GLY A 7 -60.71 -15.83 8.71
CA GLY A 7 -59.47 -16.21 9.38
C GLY A 7 -58.54 -15.00 9.48
N ALA A 8 -58.40 -14.46 10.69
CA ALA A 8 -57.40 -13.45 11.00
C ALA A 8 -56.00 -14.07 10.88
N PHE A 9 -55.25 -13.70 9.84
CA PHE A 9 -53.82 -13.94 9.73
C PHE A 9 -53.13 -13.19 10.88
N ILE A 10 -52.94 -13.86 12.02
CA ILE A 10 -52.01 -13.40 13.05
C ILE A 10 -50.61 -13.55 12.44
N ARG A 11 -50.14 -12.52 11.75
CA ARG A 11 -48.74 -12.43 11.36
C ARG A 11 -47.92 -12.48 12.65
N PRO A 12 -46.98 -13.42 12.78
CA PRO A 12 -46.28 -13.57 14.03
C PRO A 12 -45.47 -12.31 14.33
N ALA A 13 -45.71 -11.71 15.50
CA ALA A 13 -45.04 -10.50 15.97
C ALA A 13 -43.50 -10.57 15.88
N TRP A 14 -42.91 -11.77 15.89
CA TRP A 14 -41.48 -11.98 15.71
C TRP A 14 -40.96 -11.53 14.34
N MET A 15 -41.75 -11.57 13.26
CA MET A 15 -41.32 -11.05 11.95
C MET A 15 -41.23 -9.53 11.96
N VAL A 16 -42.14 -8.85 12.65
CA VAL A 16 -42.10 -7.38 12.80
C VAL A 16 -40.88 -6.99 13.63
N ILE A 17 -40.60 -7.72 14.72
CA ILE A 17 -39.41 -7.51 15.53
C ILE A 17 -38.14 -7.79 14.72
N ALA A 18 -38.11 -8.84 13.89
CA ALA A 18 -36.95 -9.15 13.04
C ALA A 18 -36.74 -8.10 11.94
N ILE A 19 -37.80 -7.60 11.31
CA ILE A 19 -37.72 -6.53 10.30
C ILE A 19 -37.33 -5.19 10.96
N VAL A 20 -37.82 -4.89 12.16
CA VAL A 20 -37.41 -3.70 12.90
C VAL A 20 -35.99 -3.85 13.42
N ALA A 21 -35.54 -5.03 13.86
CA ALA A 21 -34.16 -5.27 14.28
C ALA A 21 -33.19 -5.26 13.09
N ALA A 22 -33.57 -5.83 11.95
CA ALA A 22 -32.80 -5.75 10.70
C ALA A 22 -32.83 -4.34 10.12
N GLY A 23 -33.96 -3.65 10.22
CA GLY A 23 -34.14 -2.26 9.82
C GLY A 23 -33.34 -1.31 10.68
N VAL A 24 -33.37 -1.44 12.01
CA VAL A 24 -32.56 -0.68 12.96
C VAL A 24 -31.09 -1.10 12.90
N GLY A 25 -30.78 -2.34 12.56
CA GLY A 25 -29.40 -2.79 12.30
C GLY A 25 -28.84 -2.19 11.00
N ALA A 26 -29.61 -2.23 9.91
CA ALA A 26 -29.27 -1.59 8.63
C ALA A 26 -29.32 -0.07 8.71
N PHE A 27 -30.15 0.50 9.59
CA PHE A 27 -30.26 1.93 9.84
C PHE A 27 -29.27 2.41 10.91
N ALA A 28 -28.78 1.58 11.81
CA ALA A 28 -27.57 1.87 12.60
C ALA A 28 -26.34 1.80 11.69
N TRP A 29 -26.35 0.90 10.69
CA TRP A 29 -25.35 0.84 9.64
C TRP A 29 -25.43 2.03 8.66
N SER A 30 -26.63 2.59 8.44
CA SER A 30 -26.88 3.69 7.48
C SER A 30 -26.97 5.09 8.12
N ARG A 31 -27.42 5.20 9.37
CA ARG A 31 -27.87 6.45 10.01
C ARG A 31 -27.03 6.88 11.19
N VAL A 32 -26.01 6.11 11.54
CA VAL A 32 -24.74 6.76 11.79
C VAL A 32 -24.05 6.77 10.42
N GLY A 33 -23.82 7.89 9.74
CA GLY A 33 -22.96 8.96 10.25
C GLY A 33 -21.57 8.46 10.69
N LEU A 34 -21.26 7.15 10.58
CA LEU A 34 -20.66 6.43 11.72
C LEU A 34 -19.28 6.91 12.10
N LEU A 35 -18.46 7.50 11.22
CA LEU A 35 -17.12 7.94 11.59
C LEU A 35 -16.56 9.09 10.73
N ASP A 36 -17.30 10.20 10.55
CA ASP A 36 -16.80 11.45 9.93
C ASP A 36 -15.93 11.25 8.66
N LEU A 37 -16.28 10.30 7.79
CA LEU A 37 -15.54 10.12 6.54
C LEU A 37 -15.78 11.32 5.62
N PRO A 38 -14.73 11.84 4.94
CA PRO A 38 -14.89 12.94 4.02
C PRO A 38 -15.76 12.54 2.82
N SER A 39 -16.51 13.49 2.27
CA SER A 39 -17.27 13.27 1.04
C SER A 39 -16.34 13.08 -0.15
N VAL A 40 -16.66 12.13 -1.02
CA VAL A 40 -15.97 11.91 -2.30
C VAL A 40 -16.83 12.47 -3.44
N PRO A 41 -16.26 13.22 -4.42
CA PRO A 41 -17.02 13.72 -5.56
C PRO A 41 -17.73 12.60 -6.31
N ARG A 42 -18.98 12.84 -6.73
CA ARG A 42 -19.81 11.81 -7.39
C ARG A 42 -19.25 11.41 -8.74
N ASP A 43 -18.64 12.36 -9.44
CA ASP A 43 -18.00 12.29 -10.74
C ASP A 43 -16.53 11.85 -10.71
N LEU A 44 -15.94 11.62 -9.53
CA LEU A 44 -14.58 11.07 -9.43
C LEU A 44 -14.49 9.75 -10.22
N ALA A 45 -13.61 9.73 -11.22
CA ALA A 45 -13.31 8.58 -12.06
C ALA A 45 -12.29 7.64 -11.38
N LEU A 46 -12.28 6.36 -11.79
CA LEU A 46 -11.45 5.33 -11.14
C LEU A 46 -9.95 5.54 -11.40
N ASP A 47 -9.58 5.95 -12.61
CA ASP A 47 -8.21 6.25 -13.05
C ASP A 47 -7.56 7.41 -12.28
N ALA A 48 -8.36 8.37 -11.83
CA ALA A 48 -7.90 9.46 -10.97
C ALA A 48 -7.48 8.97 -9.56
N THR A 49 -7.79 7.72 -9.20
CA THR A 49 -7.56 7.19 -7.86
C THR A 49 -6.36 6.25 -7.75
N GLY A 50 -5.77 5.79 -8.85
CA GLY A 50 -4.70 4.78 -8.82
C GLY A 50 -5.19 3.40 -8.42
N LEU A 51 -6.48 3.14 -8.61
CA LEU A 51 -7.17 1.87 -8.32
C LEU A 51 -7.67 1.20 -9.60
N GLU A 52 -7.31 1.74 -10.76
CA GLU A 52 -7.43 1.09 -12.05
C GLU A 52 -6.53 -0.15 -12.10
N ASP A 53 -6.95 -1.15 -12.89
CA ASP A 53 -6.15 -2.32 -13.24
C ASP A 53 -5.57 -3.15 -12.06
N LEU A 54 -6.19 -3.09 -10.87
CA LEU A 54 -5.73 -3.87 -9.70
C LEU A 54 -5.58 -5.37 -10.01
N ASP A 55 -6.47 -5.96 -10.81
CA ASP A 55 -6.35 -7.35 -11.23
C ASP A 55 -5.12 -7.62 -12.11
N ALA A 56 -4.79 -6.70 -13.02
CA ALA A 56 -3.60 -6.79 -13.85
C ALA A 56 -2.33 -6.61 -13.01
N MET A 57 -2.34 -5.70 -12.04
CA MET A 57 -1.26 -5.52 -11.07
C MET A 57 -1.03 -6.79 -10.24
N ALA A 58 -2.12 -7.43 -9.79
CA ALA A 58 -2.08 -8.69 -9.05
C ALA A 58 -1.48 -9.84 -9.88
N GLN A 59 -1.91 -9.95 -11.14
CA GLN A 59 -1.40 -10.96 -12.07
C GLN A 59 0.09 -10.76 -12.36
N LEU A 60 0.51 -9.51 -12.56
CA LEU A 60 1.92 -9.17 -12.78
C LEU A 60 2.76 -9.49 -11.54
N ASP A 61 2.35 -9.09 -10.35
CA ASP A 61 3.07 -9.38 -9.10
C ASP A 61 3.24 -10.90 -8.90
N LYS A 62 2.17 -11.67 -9.12
CA LYS A 62 2.21 -13.14 -9.07
C LYS A 62 3.19 -13.71 -10.10
N ALA A 63 3.20 -13.18 -11.32
CA ALA A 63 4.09 -13.64 -12.37
C ALA A 63 5.57 -13.31 -12.08
N LEU A 64 5.86 -12.17 -11.45
CA LEU A 64 7.21 -11.81 -10.99
C LEU A 64 7.73 -12.76 -9.92
N LEU A 65 6.85 -13.23 -9.02
CA LEU A 65 7.25 -14.08 -7.89
C LEU A 65 7.36 -15.56 -8.25
N ALA A 66 6.74 -16.00 -9.36
CA ALA A 66 6.68 -17.40 -9.78
C ALA A 66 8.07 -18.06 -9.91
N PRO A 67 8.21 -19.37 -9.60
CA PRO A 67 9.44 -20.12 -9.85
C PRO A 67 9.80 -20.16 -11.34
N GLN A 68 11.09 -20.35 -11.66
CA GLN A 68 11.54 -20.54 -13.04
C GLN A 68 10.74 -21.66 -13.73
N GLY A 69 10.12 -21.35 -14.87
CA GLY A 69 9.26 -22.27 -15.65
C GLY A 69 7.75 -22.12 -15.41
N ALA A 70 7.31 -21.64 -14.24
CA ALA A 70 5.88 -21.47 -13.95
C ALA A 70 5.28 -20.18 -14.53
N ALA A 71 6.07 -19.11 -14.66
CA ALA A 71 5.64 -17.86 -15.28
C ALA A 71 5.17 -18.05 -16.74
N GLN A 72 5.61 -19.12 -17.42
CA GLN A 72 5.18 -19.47 -18.78
C GLN A 72 3.76 -20.05 -18.86
N ALA A 73 3.16 -20.50 -17.75
CA ALA A 73 1.90 -21.23 -17.75
C ALA A 73 0.67 -20.38 -17.33
N VAL A 74 0.87 -19.17 -16.78
CA VAL A 74 -0.20 -18.45 -16.05
C VAL A 74 -1.27 -17.80 -16.96
N THR A 75 -1.07 -17.71 -18.27
CA THR A 75 -2.06 -17.10 -19.19
C THR A 75 -2.78 -18.09 -20.12
N GLY A 76 -2.65 -19.40 -19.91
CA GLY A 76 -3.17 -20.44 -20.82
C GLY A 76 -4.61 -20.89 -20.63
N ALA A 77 -5.36 -20.36 -19.64
CA ALA A 77 -6.65 -20.94 -19.25
C ALA A 77 -7.83 -19.96 -19.28
N THR A 78 -8.30 -19.57 -20.47
CA THR A 78 -9.74 -19.41 -20.73
C THR A 78 -10.05 -19.42 -22.24
N ARG A 79 -10.43 -20.58 -22.78
CA ARG A 79 -11.48 -20.67 -23.81
C ARG A 79 -12.01 -22.11 -23.92
N PRO A 80 -13.27 -22.40 -23.54
CA PRO A 80 -13.99 -23.53 -24.08
C PRO A 80 -14.52 -23.13 -25.47
N GLY A 81 -14.23 -23.96 -26.48
CA GLY A 81 -14.66 -23.75 -27.85
C GLY A 81 -16.03 -24.33 -28.17
N SER A 82 -16.59 -23.87 -29.28
CA SER A 82 -17.19 -24.70 -30.34
C SER A 82 -17.50 -23.80 -31.56
N ASP A 83 -16.86 -24.11 -32.68
CA ASP A 83 -17.35 -24.14 -34.09
C ASP A 83 -18.06 -22.90 -34.68
N GLU A 84 -17.95 -22.48 -35.95
CA GLU A 84 -17.43 -23.00 -37.22
C GLU A 84 -17.53 -21.81 -38.21
N GLY A 85 -16.72 -21.75 -39.29
CA GLY A 85 -17.06 -20.89 -40.45
C GLY A 85 -15.94 -20.11 -41.15
N ALA A 86 -15.08 -20.84 -41.87
CA ALA A 86 -14.47 -20.54 -43.18
C ALA A 86 -14.42 -19.09 -43.73
N ARG A 87 -13.21 -18.60 -44.07
CA ARG A 87 -12.67 -18.47 -45.46
C ARG A 87 -11.42 -17.58 -45.56
N ALA A 88 -10.37 -18.18 -46.11
CA ALA A 88 -9.31 -17.68 -47.00
C ALA A 88 -8.94 -16.17 -47.04
N ASN A 89 -7.66 -15.87 -46.77
CA ASN A 89 -6.76 -15.43 -47.85
C ASN A 89 -5.28 -15.73 -47.51
N GLN A 90 -4.58 -16.37 -48.44
CA GLN A 90 -3.13 -16.66 -48.40
C GLN A 90 -2.41 -15.79 -49.44
N GLY A 91 -1.24 -15.28 -49.04
CA GLY A 91 -0.13 -14.80 -49.88
C GLY A 91 0.99 -14.36 -48.92
N ALA A 92 1.94 -15.22 -48.54
CA ALA A 92 3.21 -15.54 -49.24
C ALA A 92 4.04 -14.27 -49.52
N ASP A 93 5.23 -14.03 -48.96
CA ASP A 93 6.42 -14.89 -48.77
C ASP A 93 7.20 -14.49 -47.49
N ARG A 94 7.63 -15.43 -46.61
CA ARG A 94 8.92 -16.18 -46.57
C ARG A 94 10.16 -15.27 -46.59
N ALA A 95 11.19 -15.38 -45.74
CA ALA A 95 11.65 -16.25 -44.65
C ALA A 95 12.76 -15.40 -43.95
N SER A 96 13.32 -15.61 -42.78
CA SER A 96 13.57 -16.76 -41.92
C SER A 96 14.10 -16.14 -40.63
N ASP A 97 13.53 -16.44 -39.47
CA ASP A 97 14.41 -16.70 -38.33
C ASP A 97 13.89 -17.85 -37.50
N ARG A 98 14.67 -18.92 -37.48
CA ARG A 98 14.46 -20.14 -36.71
C ARG A 98 15.05 -19.89 -35.34
N GLY A 99 14.18 -19.64 -34.38
CA GLY A 99 14.52 -19.67 -32.97
C GLY A 99 13.22 -19.76 -32.19
N GLY A 100 12.78 -20.98 -31.90
CA GLY A 100 11.65 -21.26 -31.02
C GLY A 100 11.99 -20.89 -29.58
N ALA A 101 12.21 -19.62 -29.30
CA ALA A 101 12.15 -19.07 -27.96
C ALA A 101 10.69 -18.73 -27.72
N ALA A 102 10.01 -19.50 -26.87
CA ALA A 102 8.70 -19.16 -26.38
C ALA A 102 8.70 -17.68 -25.95
N LYS A 103 7.89 -16.83 -26.61
CA LYS A 103 7.72 -15.43 -26.20
C LYS A 103 7.31 -15.46 -24.73
N SER A 104 8.22 -15.04 -23.86
CA SER A 104 7.95 -14.99 -22.43
C SER A 104 6.73 -14.07 -22.21
N PRO A 105 5.74 -14.48 -21.41
CA PRO A 105 4.49 -13.74 -21.21
C PRO A 105 4.68 -12.43 -20.44
N LEU A 106 5.87 -12.17 -19.90
CA LEU A 106 6.24 -10.93 -19.24
C LEU A 106 6.75 -9.89 -20.24
N SER A 107 6.43 -8.61 -20.03
CA SER A 107 7.05 -7.51 -20.76
C SER A 107 8.57 -7.50 -20.57
N GLY A 108 9.32 -6.83 -21.46
CA GLY A 108 10.78 -6.72 -21.34
C GLY A 108 11.22 -6.13 -19.99
N ALA A 109 10.48 -5.15 -19.48
CA ALA A 109 10.68 -4.56 -18.15
C ALA A 109 10.47 -5.59 -17.03
N ALA A 110 9.32 -6.29 -17.06
CA ALA A 110 8.98 -7.29 -16.06
C ALA A 110 9.93 -8.50 -16.07
N GLN A 111 10.45 -8.90 -17.24
CA GLN A 111 11.47 -9.95 -17.33
C GLN A 111 12.77 -9.57 -16.61
N ARG A 112 13.19 -8.31 -16.69
CA ARG A 112 14.40 -7.81 -16.00
C ARG A 112 14.21 -7.81 -14.49
N VAL A 113 13.05 -7.36 -14.01
CA VAL A 113 12.70 -7.40 -12.57
C VAL A 113 12.61 -8.83 -12.07
N HIS A 114 11.95 -9.72 -12.81
CA HIS A 114 11.86 -11.16 -12.47
C HIS A 114 13.24 -11.82 -12.39
N ARG A 115 14.13 -11.55 -13.36
CA ARG A 115 15.52 -12.01 -13.32
C ARG A 115 16.25 -11.45 -12.10
N GLY A 116 16.04 -10.18 -11.78
CA GLY A 116 16.63 -9.56 -10.61
C GLY A 116 16.22 -10.23 -9.30
N LEU A 117 14.93 -10.53 -9.13
CA LEU A 117 14.41 -11.29 -8.00
C LEU A 117 15.07 -12.68 -7.88
N GLN A 118 15.30 -13.36 -9.00
CA GLN A 118 15.98 -14.66 -9.01
C GLN A 118 17.45 -14.54 -8.61
N LEU A 119 18.16 -13.52 -9.10
CA LEU A 119 19.54 -13.26 -8.73
C LEU A 119 19.67 -13.02 -7.22
N ILE A 120 18.80 -12.20 -6.64
CA ILE A 120 18.74 -11.94 -5.18
C ILE A 120 18.53 -13.27 -4.43
N ARG A 121 17.54 -14.08 -4.83
CA ARG A 121 17.27 -15.40 -4.22
C ARG A 121 18.45 -16.36 -4.33
N SER A 122 19.27 -16.24 -5.38
CA SER A 122 20.49 -17.04 -5.57
C SER A 122 21.72 -16.48 -4.86
N GLY A 123 21.59 -15.45 -4.02
CA GLY A 123 22.71 -14.86 -3.28
C GLY A 123 23.53 -13.84 -4.07
N ARG A 124 22.97 -13.28 -5.16
CA ARG A 124 23.60 -12.25 -6.00
C ARG A 124 22.83 -10.92 -5.94
N PRO A 125 22.74 -10.28 -4.75
CA PRO A 125 21.85 -9.15 -4.54
C PRO A 125 22.21 -7.91 -5.35
N GLU A 126 23.49 -7.58 -5.50
CA GLU A 126 23.95 -6.42 -6.27
C GLU A 126 23.53 -6.50 -7.75
N GLU A 127 23.86 -7.61 -8.41
CA GLU A 127 23.44 -7.86 -9.79
C GLU A 127 21.92 -7.92 -9.93
N GLY A 128 21.25 -8.46 -8.90
CA GLY A 128 19.80 -8.54 -8.86
C GLY A 128 19.13 -7.17 -8.82
N LEU A 129 19.56 -6.28 -7.93
CA LEU A 129 19.07 -4.90 -7.84
C LEU A 129 19.39 -4.11 -9.12
N ALA A 130 20.58 -4.29 -9.70
CA ALA A 130 20.93 -3.66 -10.98
C ALA A 130 19.99 -4.11 -12.11
N ALA A 131 19.67 -5.41 -12.18
CA ALA A 131 18.72 -5.94 -13.14
C ALA A 131 17.30 -5.38 -12.92
N MET A 132 16.82 -5.32 -11.68
CA MET A 132 15.51 -4.73 -11.36
C MET A 132 15.45 -3.26 -11.77
N HIS A 133 16.46 -2.46 -11.40
CA HIS A 133 16.56 -1.05 -11.78
C HIS A 133 16.55 -0.87 -13.30
N SER A 134 17.26 -1.72 -14.06
CA SER A 134 17.21 -1.70 -15.52
C SER A 134 15.84 -2.06 -16.11
N GLY A 135 14.98 -2.74 -15.34
CA GLY A 135 13.57 -2.97 -15.66
C GLY A 135 12.72 -1.72 -15.43
N LEU A 136 12.92 -1.03 -14.31
CA LEU A 136 12.25 0.26 -14.03
C LEU A 136 12.55 1.30 -15.12
N LEU A 137 13.80 1.37 -15.61
CA LEU A 137 14.15 2.28 -16.70
C LEU A 137 13.41 1.99 -18.03
N LEU A 138 12.85 0.79 -18.22
CA LEU A 138 12.04 0.48 -19.41
C LEU A 138 10.56 0.80 -19.25
N ASP A 139 10.07 0.79 -18.02
CA ASP A 139 8.66 0.97 -17.69
C ASP A 139 8.54 1.72 -16.36
N PRO A 140 8.87 3.04 -16.37
CA PRO A 140 9.09 3.82 -15.15
C PRO A 140 7.81 4.08 -14.34
N ASP A 141 6.66 4.05 -15.00
CA ASP A 141 5.35 4.29 -14.37
C ASP A 141 4.73 3.01 -13.77
N ASN A 142 5.40 1.87 -13.91
CA ASN A 142 4.86 0.60 -13.42
C ASN A 142 5.05 0.43 -11.91
N LEU A 143 3.97 0.69 -11.17
CA LEU A 143 3.93 0.59 -9.71
C LEU A 143 4.31 -0.79 -9.16
N VAL A 144 3.99 -1.87 -9.88
CA VAL A 144 4.32 -3.23 -9.44
C VAL A 144 5.84 -3.44 -9.49
N LEU A 145 6.48 -2.98 -10.57
CA LEU A 145 7.94 -3.10 -10.73
C LEU A 145 8.68 -2.24 -9.70
N SER A 146 8.28 -0.98 -9.54
CA SER A 146 8.92 -0.06 -8.58
C SER A 146 8.70 -0.51 -7.14
N ASN A 147 7.51 -1.00 -6.79
CA ASN A 147 7.24 -1.59 -5.48
C ASN A 147 8.08 -2.85 -5.24
N ALA A 148 8.19 -3.76 -6.20
CA ALA A 148 9.05 -4.94 -6.08
C ALA A 148 10.51 -4.55 -5.80
N TYR A 149 11.05 -3.59 -6.56
CA TYR A 149 12.40 -3.06 -6.37
C TYR A 149 12.61 -2.48 -4.97
N ARG A 150 11.72 -1.56 -4.55
CA ARG A 150 11.75 -0.94 -3.23
C ARG A 150 11.76 -1.98 -2.11
N MET A 151 10.86 -2.96 -2.19
CA MET A 151 10.71 -3.99 -1.15
C MET A 151 11.94 -4.89 -1.05
N GLU A 152 12.62 -5.20 -2.15
CA GLU A 152 13.88 -5.95 -2.07
C GLU A 152 15.03 -5.11 -1.50
N CYS A 153 15.14 -3.83 -1.86
CA CYS A 153 16.08 -2.91 -1.22
C CYS A 153 15.83 -2.81 0.30
N PHE A 154 14.57 -2.67 0.72
CA PHE A 154 14.17 -2.62 2.12
C PHE A 154 14.60 -3.90 2.86
N LYS A 155 14.29 -5.09 2.31
CA LYS A 155 14.66 -6.37 2.92
C LYS A 155 16.17 -6.52 3.08
N LEU A 156 16.95 -6.20 2.06
CA LEU A 156 18.41 -6.31 2.08
C LEU A 156 19.04 -5.34 3.07
N ARG A 157 18.57 -4.08 3.11
CA ARG A 157 19.04 -3.08 4.08
C ARG A 157 18.66 -3.46 5.52
N ARG A 158 17.44 -3.94 5.74
CA ARG A 158 17.01 -4.46 7.04
C ARG A 158 17.88 -5.63 7.50
N ALA A 159 18.19 -6.57 6.61
CA ALA A 159 19.07 -7.70 6.91
C ALA A 159 20.48 -7.22 7.32
N ALA A 160 21.06 -6.27 6.57
CA ALA A 160 22.36 -5.68 6.90
C ALA A 160 22.36 -5.00 8.29
N LEU A 161 21.30 -4.23 8.62
CA LEU A 161 21.14 -3.63 9.95
C LEU A 161 21.03 -4.70 11.05
N ALA A 162 20.30 -5.79 10.80
CA ALA A 162 20.17 -6.89 11.75
C ALA A 162 21.50 -7.63 11.96
N ASP A 163 22.27 -7.84 10.88
CA ASP A 163 23.62 -8.43 10.95
C ASP A 163 24.58 -7.55 11.75
N ALA A 164 24.62 -6.25 11.50
CA ALA A 164 25.49 -5.33 12.24
C ALA A 164 25.16 -5.26 13.73
N ARG A 165 23.86 -5.33 14.09
CA ARG A 165 23.43 -5.44 15.50
C ARG A 165 23.93 -6.73 16.15
N ARG A 166 23.92 -7.85 15.42
CA ARG A 166 24.42 -9.15 15.93
C ARG A 166 25.94 -9.17 16.11
N THR A 167 26.67 -8.52 15.22
CA THR A 167 28.14 -8.52 15.26
C THR A 167 28.73 -7.42 16.14
N SER A 168 27.89 -6.61 16.81
CA SER A 168 28.29 -5.44 17.59
C SER A 168 29.23 -4.51 16.80
N ALA A 169 29.08 -4.48 15.47
CA ALA A 169 29.80 -3.56 14.62
C ALA A 169 29.31 -2.16 14.96
N SER A 170 30.06 -1.46 15.82
CA SER A 170 29.79 -0.07 16.16
C SER A 170 29.81 0.74 14.85
N PRO A 171 28.74 1.45 14.49
CA PRO A 171 28.75 2.33 13.32
C PRO A 171 29.74 3.48 13.51
N VAL A 172 30.26 3.70 14.73
CA VAL A 172 31.30 4.68 15.03
C VAL A 172 32.63 3.94 15.12
N ALA A 173 33.49 4.11 14.11
CA ALA A 173 34.89 3.71 14.23
C ALA A 173 35.58 4.57 15.29
N ALA A 174 36.65 4.07 15.90
CA ALA A 174 37.46 4.80 16.91
C ALA A 174 38.03 6.16 16.42
N THR A 175 37.86 6.46 15.13
CA THR A 175 38.26 7.70 14.45
C THR A 175 37.14 8.74 14.31
N GLY A 176 35.93 8.47 14.82
CA GLY A 176 34.76 9.35 14.66
C GLY A 176 34.11 9.29 13.27
N ALA A 177 34.61 8.42 12.37
CA ALA A 177 33.97 8.16 11.10
C ALA A 177 32.79 7.20 11.29
N VAL A 178 31.61 7.59 10.80
CA VAL A 178 30.46 6.70 10.72
C VAL A 178 30.74 5.71 9.59
N SER A 179 31.11 4.47 9.92
CA SER A 179 31.21 3.42 8.91
C SER A 179 29.80 3.02 8.52
N SER A 180 29.47 3.16 7.23
CA SER A 180 28.17 2.74 6.71
C SER A 180 27.97 1.25 7.01
N VAL A 181 26.86 0.94 7.67
CA VAL A 181 26.46 -0.44 7.99
C VAL A 181 26.09 -1.22 6.72
N PHE A 182 25.87 -0.51 5.61
CA PHE A 182 25.47 -1.11 4.36
C PHE A 182 26.67 -1.44 3.46
N PRO A 183 26.63 -2.56 2.74
CA PRO A 183 27.46 -2.74 1.56
C PRO A 183 27.35 -1.56 0.59
N ALA A 184 28.43 -1.24 -0.12
CA ALA A 184 28.47 -0.09 -1.04
C ALA A 184 27.31 -0.05 -2.05
N TYR A 185 26.89 -1.21 -2.57
CA TYR A 185 25.77 -1.30 -3.52
C TYR A 185 24.39 -0.99 -2.92
N LEU A 186 24.24 -0.97 -1.59
CA LEU A 186 23.00 -0.66 -0.87
C LEU A 186 22.97 0.73 -0.25
N GLU A 187 24.11 1.40 -0.14
CA GLU A 187 24.27 2.63 0.66
C GLU A 187 23.30 3.75 0.24
N THR A 188 23.10 3.92 -1.06
CA THR A 188 22.21 4.96 -1.61
C THR A 188 20.87 4.41 -2.13
N GLN A 189 20.62 3.11 -1.92
CA GLN A 189 19.43 2.43 -2.43
C GLN A 189 18.24 2.52 -1.45
N PRO A 190 16.98 2.63 -1.92
CA PRO A 190 16.56 2.87 -3.30
C PRO A 190 16.46 4.36 -3.67
N ILE A 191 16.79 5.28 -2.75
CA ILE A 191 16.54 6.72 -2.89
C ILE A 191 17.25 7.32 -4.10
N ALA A 192 18.58 7.21 -4.21
CA ALA A 192 19.31 7.91 -5.28
C ALA A 192 18.93 7.43 -6.69
N PRO A 193 18.74 6.12 -6.95
CA PRO A 193 18.23 5.68 -8.25
C PRO A 193 16.81 6.14 -8.55
N LEU A 194 15.91 6.14 -7.55
CA LEU A 194 14.53 6.60 -7.74
C LEU A 194 14.43 8.12 -7.89
N GLU A 195 15.30 8.88 -7.22
CA GLU A 195 15.42 10.33 -7.39
C GLU A 195 15.86 10.66 -8.82
N LYS A 196 16.89 9.95 -9.32
CA LYS A 196 17.30 10.08 -10.72
C LYS A 196 16.17 9.68 -11.67
N LEU A 197 15.46 8.58 -11.40
CA LEU A 197 14.34 8.14 -12.24
C LEU A 197 13.22 9.19 -12.28
N ALA A 198 12.83 9.75 -11.14
CA ALA A 198 11.80 10.79 -11.07
C ALA A 198 12.23 12.10 -11.74
N LYS A 199 13.53 12.39 -11.77
CA LYS A 199 14.10 13.53 -12.50
C LYS A 199 14.12 13.31 -14.01
N ASP A 200 14.55 12.12 -14.45
CA ASP A 200 14.67 11.78 -15.88
C ASP A 200 13.29 11.49 -16.51
N HIS A 201 12.35 10.98 -15.72
CA HIS A 201 10.98 10.61 -16.10
C HIS A 201 9.97 11.16 -15.07
N PRO A 202 9.68 12.48 -15.09
CA PRO A 202 8.78 13.08 -14.12
C PRO A 202 7.33 12.66 -14.37
N SER A 203 6.81 11.79 -13.51
CA SER A 203 5.41 11.34 -13.51
C SER A 203 4.88 11.24 -12.09
N ARG A 204 3.57 11.04 -11.96
CA ARG A 204 2.92 10.80 -10.66
C ARG A 204 3.47 9.52 -10.02
N GLU A 205 3.67 8.47 -10.81
CA GLU A 205 4.11 7.15 -10.38
C GLU A 205 5.60 7.12 -9.98
N THR A 206 6.49 7.79 -10.71
CA THR A 206 7.92 7.87 -10.33
C THR A 206 8.12 8.70 -9.07
N ARG A 207 7.37 9.80 -8.91
CA ARG A 207 7.37 10.58 -7.67
C ARG A 207 6.81 9.79 -6.49
N LEU A 208 5.72 9.04 -6.68
CA LEU A 208 5.19 8.15 -5.65
C LEU A 208 6.23 7.11 -5.21
N ALA A 209 6.95 6.49 -6.16
CA ALA A 209 7.97 5.51 -5.84
C ALA A 209 9.11 6.11 -5.00
N LEU A 210 9.58 7.32 -5.35
CA LEU A 210 10.56 8.06 -4.55
C LEU A 210 10.01 8.41 -3.16
N ALA A 211 8.78 8.91 -3.09
CA ALA A 211 8.18 9.32 -1.83
C ALA A 211 8.01 8.16 -0.85
N LEU A 212 7.62 7.00 -1.36
CA LEU A 212 7.55 5.76 -0.60
C LEU A 212 8.96 5.29 -0.16
N ALA A 213 10.02 5.56 -0.94
CA ALA A 213 11.40 5.20 -0.56
C ALA A 213 11.86 5.96 0.67
N TRP A 214 11.42 7.22 0.79
CA TRP A 214 11.61 8.00 1.99
C TRP A 214 10.78 7.49 3.18
N VAL A 215 9.55 6.98 2.96
CA VAL A 215 8.80 6.32 4.05
C VAL A 215 9.53 5.05 4.51
N ASP A 216 10.04 4.24 3.59
CA ASP A 216 10.84 3.06 3.93
C ASP A 216 12.07 3.40 4.75
N GLU A 217 12.79 4.47 4.39
CA GLU A 217 13.93 4.98 5.16
C GLU A 217 13.51 5.33 6.59
N MET A 218 12.41 6.07 6.73
CA MET A 218 11.83 6.43 8.02
C MET A 218 11.46 5.20 8.86
N LEU A 219 11.08 4.08 8.23
CA LEU A 219 10.75 2.83 8.91
C LEU A 219 11.98 2.00 9.30
N LEU A 220 13.07 2.05 8.51
CA LEU A 220 14.32 1.33 8.78
C LEU A 220 15.12 1.93 9.94
N PHE A 221 15.10 3.25 10.09
CA PHE A 221 15.90 3.94 11.09
C PHE A 221 15.05 4.48 12.24
N PRO A 222 15.22 3.94 13.46
CA PRO A 222 14.48 4.44 14.62
C PRO A 222 15.02 5.79 15.13
N SER A 223 16.24 6.21 14.74
CA SER A 223 16.82 7.48 15.18
C SER A 223 16.10 8.68 14.55
N LEU A 224 15.80 9.67 15.39
CA LEU A 224 15.09 10.89 14.94
C LEU A 224 15.86 11.67 13.88
N GLU A 225 17.20 11.64 13.93
CA GLU A 225 18.10 12.32 12.99
C GLU A 225 17.92 11.88 11.53
N VAL A 226 17.58 10.60 11.32
CA VAL A 226 17.31 10.05 9.98
C VAL A 226 15.81 10.08 9.69
N LYS A 227 15.00 9.75 10.70
CA LYS A 227 13.55 9.64 10.59
C LYS A 227 12.89 10.98 10.23
N ALA A 228 13.31 12.08 10.85
CA ALA A 228 12.66 13.38 10.65
C ALA A 228 12.90 13.93 9.23
N PRO A 229 14.14 13.98 8.69
CA PRO A 229 14.37 14.39 7.30
C PRO A 229 13.65 13.51 6.28
N ALA A 230 13.73 12.17 6.43
CA ALA A 230 13.04 11.26 5.53
C ALA A 230 11.51 11.45 5.55
N SER A 231 10.94 11.70 6.73
CA SER A 231 9.51 12.02 6.87
C SER A 231 9.12 13.31 6.14
N VAL A 232 9.96 14.35 6.22
CA VAL A 232 9.73 15.64 5.53
C VAL A 232 9.80 15.47 4.02
N GLU A 233 10.86 14.84 3.51
CA GLU A 233 11.04 14.60 2.07
C GLU A 233 9.89 13.78 1.48
N SER A 234 9.50 12.70 2.16
CA SER A 234 8.34 11.90 1.75
C SER A 234 7.04 12.71 1.69
N VAL A 235 6.74 13.51 2.72
CA VAL A 235 5.53 14.34 2.75
C VAL A 235 5.56 15.38 1.64
N ARG A 236 6.72 15.99 1.35
CA ARG A 236 6.88 16.94 0.24
C ARG A 236 6.49 16.30 -1.09
N GLU A 237 7.06 15.14 -1.41
CA GLU A 237 6.78 14.43 -2.67
C GLU A 237 5.32 13.96 -2.76
N LEU A 238 4.73 13.49 -1.65
CA LEU A 238 3.32 13.06 -1.63
C LEU A 238 2.35 14.22 -1.76
N THR A 239 2.64 15.35 -1.13
CA THR A 239 1.87 16.58 -1.28
C THR A 239 1.96 17.09 -2.71
N ALA A 240 3.14 17.04 -3.34
CA ALA A 240 3.30 17.36 -4.76
C ALA A 240 2.40 16.48 -5.67
N VAL A 241 2.32 15.17 -5.40
CA VAL A 241 1.43 14.25 -6.12
C VAL A 241 -0.06 14.60 -5.92
N LEU A 242 -0.45 14.91 -4.68
CA LEU A 242 -1.86 15.13 -4.33
C LEU A 242 -2.36 16.53 -4.74
N GLU A 243 -1.50 17.54 -4.69
CA GLU A 243 -1.84 18.96 -4.88
C GLU A 243 -1.33 19.55 -6.20
N GLY A 244 -0.51 18.80 -6.97
CA GLY A 244 -0.07 19.20 -8.31
C GLY A 244 1.11 20.19 -8.33
N ALA A 245 1.71 20.46 -7.18
CA ALA A 245 2.87 21.35 -7.05
C ALA A 245 4.17 20.66 -7.52
N ASP A 246 5.02 21.35 -8.28
CA ASP A 246 6.43 20.99 -8.33
C ASP A 246 7.17 21.40 -7.06
N SER A 247 8.40 20.92 -6.90
CA SER A 247 9.30 21.26 -5.78
C SER A 247 9.66 22.76 -5.73
N THR A 248 9.21 23.57 -6.69
CA THR A 248 9.38 25.03 -6.74
C THR A 248 8.08 25.80 -6.45
N GLY A 249 6.98 25.10 -6.13
CA GLY A 249 5.67 25.70 -5.84
C GLY A 249 4.91 26.18 -7.08
N LYS A 250 5.31 25.77 -8.29
CA LYS A 250 4.56 26.03 -9.52
C LYS A 250 3.67 24.84 -9.85
N GLU A 251 2.44 25.11 -10.28
CA GLU A 251 1.55 24.09 -10.84
C GLU A 251 2.23 23.45 -12.05
N SER A 252 2.59 22.17 -11.92
CA SER A 252 3.39 21.47 -12.94
C SER A 252 2.77 20.13 -13.34
N THR A 253 1.84 19.59 -12.57
CA THR A 253 1.09 18.36 -12.88
C THR A 253 -0.36 18.51 -12.43
N ALA A 254 -1.30 17.84 -13.12
CA ALA A 254 -2.70 17.84 -12.69
C ALA A 254 -2.80 17.23 -11.28
N ALA A 255 -3.28 18.03 -10.31
CA ALA A 255 -3.46 17.59 -8.94
C ALA A 255 -4.28 16.30 -8.88
N SER A 256 -3.85 15.34 -8.08
CA SER A 256 -4.54 14.05 -7.90
C SER A 256 -5.00 13.85 -6.45
N PRO A 257 -5.94 14.68 -5.93
CA PRO A 257 -6.28 14.73 -4.50
C PRO A 257 -6.93 13.45 -3.95
N TYR A 258 -7.36 12.54 -4.83
CA TYR A 258 -7.97 11.26 -4.50
C TYR A 258 -7.11 10.06 -4.88
N TYR A 259 -5.83 10.27 -5.19
CA TYR A 259 -4.89 9.20 -5.52
C TYR A 259 -4.55 8.38 -4.27
N VAL A 260 -5.13 7.19 -4.18
CA VAL A 260 -5.14 6.34 -2.98
C VAL A 260 -3.74 5.91 -2.55
N PRO A 261 -2.82 5.50 -3.45
CA PRO A 261 -1.46 5.17 -3.04
C PRO A 261 -0.74 6.31 -2.32
N ALA A 262 -0.90 7.55 -2.78
CA ALA A 262 -0.28 8.71 -2.15
C ALA A 262 -0.95 9.10 -0.83
N LEU A 263 -2.29 9.10 -0.78
CA LEU A 263 -3.03 9.35 0.47
C LEU A 263 -2.65 8.32 1.55
N PHE A 264 -2.56 7.05 1.17
CA PHE A 264 -2.20 5.97 2.08
C PHE A 264 -0.78 6.17 2.64
N ALA A 265 0.19 6.43 1.76
CA ALA A 265 1.56 6.68 2.14
C ALA A 265 1.71 7.91 3.06
N ARG A 266 1.02 9.01 2.74
CA ARG A 266 1.13 10.27 3.49
C ARG A 266 0.47 10.15 4.86
N GLY A 267 -0.70 9.50 4.90
CA GLY A 267 -1.40 9.17 6.13
C GLY A 267 -0.56 8.30 7.07
N LEU A 268 0.08 7.25 6.55
CA LEU A 268 1.00 6.43 7.33
C LEU A 268 2.23 7.19 7.80
N ASN A 269 2.80 8.04 6.96
CA ASN A 269 3.94 8.88 7.33
C ASN A 269 3.57 9.75 8.55
N HIS A 270 2.46 10.49 8.48
CA HIS A 270 1.97 11.28 9.61
C HIS A 270 1.65 10.41 10.84
N LEU A 271 1.07 9.22 10.65
CA LEU A 271 0.82 8.28 11.74
C LEU A 271 2.10 7.79 12.40
N HIS A 272 3.24 7.75 11.70
CA HIS A 272 4.51 7.33 12.30
C HIS A 272 5.37 8.50 12.82
N ARG A 273 5.02 9.78 12.57
CA ARG A 273 5.67 10.92 13.23
C ARG A 273 5.44 10.87 14.76
N PRO A 274 6.47 11.01 15.61
CA PRO A 274 6.25 11.05 17.07
C PRO A 274 5.33 12.21 17.43
N ALA A 275 4.33 11.99 18.29
CA ALA A 275 3.33 13.01 18.58
C ALA A 275 3.91 14.18 19.40
N ARG A 276 4.94 13.90 20.22
CA ARG A 276 5.59 14.87 21.10
C ARG A 276 6.79 15.59 20.49
N LEU A 277 7.14 15.29 19.23
CA LEU A 277 8.25 15.97 18.56
C LEU A 277 7.82 17.37 18.11
N VAL A 278 8.60 18.38 18.48
CA VAL A 278 8.41 19.74 17.99
C VAL A 278 9.04 19.85 16.60
N TRP A 279 8.20 20.01 15.59
CA TRP A 279 8.63 20.19 14.20
C TRP A 279 8.89 21.67 13.90
N PRO A 280 9.87 22.01 13.04
CA PRO A 280 10.01 23.36 12.51
C PRO A 280 8.70 23.83 11.88
N GLU A 281 8.37 25.12 11.99
CA GLU A 281 7.10 25.64 11.45
C GLU A 281 6.94 25.40 9.94
N ALA A 282 8.04 25.35 9.19
CA ALA A 282 8.03 25.04 7.76
C ALA A 282 7.60 23.58 7.44
N ASP A 283 7.80 22.66 8.38
CA ASP A 283 7.57 21.21 8.21
C ASP A 283 6.36 20.70 9.01
N LYS A 284 5.71 21.62 9.73
CA LYS A 284 4.61 21.35 10.63
C LYS A 284 3.36 21.03 9.82
N THR A 285 2.75 19.90 10.16
CA THR A 285 1.51 19.44 9.52
C THR A 285 0.35 19.52 10.52
N PRO A 286 -0.89 19.66 10.04
CA PRO A 286 -2.07 19.59 10.91
C PRO A 286 -2.05 18.32 11.78
N PRO A 287 -2.47 18.40 13.05
CA PRO A 287 -2.44 17.25 13.96
C PRO A 287 -3.30 16.08 13.48
N ASP A 288 -4.34 16.38 12.70
CA ASP A 288 -5.28 15.42 12.13
C ASP A 288 -4.93 14.97 10.70
N ALA A 289 -3.79 15.36 10.14
CA ALA A 289 -3.39 15.03 8.76
C ALA A 289 -3.42 13.52 8.48
N ALA A 290 -2.94 12.70 9.42
CA ALA A 290 -3.02 11.24 9.33
C ALA A 290 -4.47 10.74 9.20
N ALA A 291 -5.36 11.26 10.05
CA ALA A 291 -6.77 10.87 10.04
C ALA A 291 -7.46 11.32 8.75
N GLN A 292 -7.17 12.53 8.25
CA GLN A 292 -7.75 13.06 7.01
C GLN A 292 -7.39 12.18 5.80
N ASP A 293 -6.11 11.85 5.62
CA ASP A 293 -5.65 11.08 4.45
C ASP A 293 -6.14 9.63 4.49
N ILE A 294 -6.07 8.97 5.65
CA ILE A 294 -6.54 7.58 5.81
C ILE A 294 -8.08 7.51 5.66
N ALA A 295 -8.82 8.47 6.22
CA ALA A 295 -10.26 8.54 6.04
C ALA A 295 -10.64 8.76 4.57
N ARG A 296 -9.89 9.59 3.83
CA ARG A 296 -10.08 9.78 2.39
C ARG A 296 -9.82 8.48 1.61
N CYS A 297 -8.78 7.72 1.96
CA CYS A 297 -8.54 6.39 1.36
C CYS A 297 -9.75 5.46 1.54
N ILE A 298 -10.28 5.37 2.77
CA ILE A 298 -11.44 4.51 3.08
C ILE A 298 -12.68 4.99 2.32
N ALA A 299 -12.91 6.30 2.24
CA ALA A 299 -14.05 6.88 1.54
C ALA A 299 -14.00 6.57 0.03
N VAL A 300 -12.83 6.70 -0.60
CA VAL A 300 -12.62 6.35 -2.02
C VAL A 300 -12.79 4.84 -2.23
N GLY A 301 -12.17 4.00 -1.41
CA GLY A 301 -12.31 2.54 -1.51
C GLY A 301 -13.77 2.07 -1.38
N ARG A 302 -14.55 2.71 -0.50
CA ARG A 302 -15.99 2.47 -0.36
C ARG A 302 -16.79 2.88 -1.60
N LYS A 303 -16.46 4.02 -2.22
CA LYS A 303 -17.13 4.48 -3.44
C LYS A 303 -17.01 3.45 -4.57
N PHE A 304 -15.83 2.89 -4.75
CA PHE A 304 -15.53 1.95 -5.85
C PHE A 304 -15.68 0.47 -5.45
N ASN A 305 -15.99 0.18 -4.18
CA ASN A 305 -16.07 -1.17 -3.64
C ASN A 305 -14.79 -2.00 -3.91
N VAL A 306 -13.63 -1.38 -3.68
CA VAL A 306 -12.30 -1.99 -3.92
C VAL A 306 -11.56 -2.26 -2.60
N GLY A 307 -10.51 -3.09 -2.70
CA GLY A 307 -9.64 -3.47 -1.60
C GLY A 307 -10.08 -4.74 -0.90
N SER A 308 -9.12 -5.60 -0.55
CA SER A 308 -9.38 -6.81 0.22
C SER A 308 -9.94 -6.48 1.61
N THR A 309 -10.66 -7.42 2.22
CA THR A 309 -11.14 -7.27 3.61
C THR A 309 -9.99 -7.02 4.59
N LYS A 310 -8.82 -7.60 4.31
CA LYS A 310 -7.59 -7.36 5.06
C LYS A 310 -7.09 -5.93 4.91
N LEU A 311 -7.03 -5.38 3.69
CA LEU A 311 -6.68 -3.97 3.47
C LEU A 311 -7.66 -3.03 4.18
N GLN A 312 -8.96 -3.28 4.03
CA GLN A 312 -10.00 -2.47 4.68
C GLN A 312 -9.88 -2.50 6.20
N ALA A 313 -9.59 -3.67 6.79
CA ALA A 313 -9.37 -3.80 8.23
C ALA A 313 -8.07 -3.10 8.68
N THR A 314 -6.98 -3.19 7.90
CA THR A 314 -5.73 -2.46 8.16
C THR A 314 -5.94 -0.95 8.14
N LEU A 315 -6.66 -0.43 7.15
CA LEU A 315 -7.00 1.00 7.06
C LEU A 315 -7.87 1.43 8.26
N ALA A 316 -8.83 0.61 8.67
CA ALA A 316 -9.65 0.87 9.85
C ALA A 316 -8.80 0.90 11.14
N ILE A 317 -7.84 -0.01 11.30
CA ILE A 317 -6.88 0.04 12.42
C ILE A 317 -6.09 1.35 12.38
N ALA A 318 -5.49 1.67 11.25
CA ALA A 318 -4.65 2.86 11.09
C ALA A 318 -5.43 4.16 11.35
N LEU A 319 -6.70 4.22 10.94
CA LEU A 319 -7.57 5.38 11.21
C LEU A 319 -7.91 5.48 12.70
N GLY A 320 -8.17 4.35 13.37
CA GLY A 320 -8.36 4.34 14.82
C GLY A 320 -7.12 4.84 15.56
N ASP A 321 -5.93 4.40 15.14
CA ASP A 321 -4.65 4.85 15.69
C ASP A 321 -4.41 6.36 15.43
N ALA A 322 -4.78 6.86 14.25
CA ALA A 322 -4.74 8.30 13.96
C ALA A 322 -5.68 9.10 14.88
N TYR A 323 -6.86 8.56 15.23
CA TYR A 323 -7.77 9.20 16.16
C TYR A 323 -7.25 9.26 17.60
N VAL A 324 -6.48 8.25 18.04
CA VAL A 324 -5.80 8.29 19.34
C VAL A 324 -4.85 9.48 19.42
N LYS A 325 -4.07 9.74 18.37
CA LYS A 325 -3.10 10.85 18.35
C LYS A 325 -3.73 12.24 18.48
N ILE A 326 -4.98 12.39 18.07
CA ILE A 326 -5.73 13.65 18.19
C ILE A 326 -6.71 13.65 19.38
N GLY A 327 -6.55 12.71 20.32
CA GLY A 327 -7.34 12.64 21.55
C GLY A 327 -8.79 12.19 21.36
N ARG A 328 -9.12 11.53 20.25
CA ARG A 328 -10.49 11.04 19.95
C ARG A 328 -10.61 9.53 20.21
N SER A 329 -10.32 9.10 21.44
CA SER A 329 -10.28 7.68 21.83
C SER A 329 -11.60 6.92 21.58
N GLN A 330 -12.75 7.59 21.70
CA GLN A 330 -14.04 6.97 21.41
C GLN A 330 -14.19 6.62 19.92
N ASN A 331 -13.76 7.52 19.02
CA ASN A 331 -13.73 7.24 17.57
C ASN A 331 -12.74 6.12 17.26
N ALA A 332 -11.59 6.11 17.94
CA ALA A 332 -10.59 5.06 17.78
C ALA A 332 -11.16 3.67 18.07
N ARG A 333 -11.85 3.50 19.21
CA ARG A 333 -12.49 2.24 19.60
C ARG A 333 -13.53 1.78 18.57
N SER A 334 -14.32 2.68 18.01
CA SER A 334 -15.28 2.34 16.95
C SER A 334 -14.59 1.83 15.68
N TRP A 335 -13.51 2.46 15.24
CA TRP A 335 -12.74 2.01 14.07
C TRP A 335 -12.07 0.66 14.29
N TRP A 336 -11.52 0.41 15.48
CA TRP A 336 -10.97 -0.91 15.82
C TRP A 336 -12.03 -2.00 15.83
N GLN A 337 -13.25 -1.70 16.28
CA GLN A 337 -14.39 -2.62 16.19
C GLN A 337 -14.74 -2.94 14.73
N ILE A 338 -14.75 -1.92 13.86
CA ILE A 338 -14.97 -2.11 12.42
C ILE A 338 -13.91 -3.04 11.84
N ALA A 339 -12.62 -2.80 12.14
CA ALA A 339 -11.54 -3.67 11.69
C ALA A 339 -11.75 -5.12 12.12
N GLN A 340 -12.15 -5.33 13.38
CA GLN A 340 -12.44 -6.64 13.94
C GLN A 340 -13.56 -7.39 13.19
N ASN A 341 -14.58 -6.64 12.76
CA ASN A 341 -15.74 -7.19 12.05
C ASN A 341 -15.44 -7.46 10.57
N LEU A 342 -14.56 -6.66 9.95
CA LEU A 342 -14.20 -6.79 8.54
C LEU A 342 -13.33 -8.01 8.25
N CYS A 343 -12.38 -8.34 9.14
CA CYS A 343 -11.38 -9.38 8.84
C CYS A 343 -11.13 -10.27 10.06
N ARG A 344 -11.22 -11.60 9.88
CA ARG A 344 -10.99 -12.61 10.94
C ARG A 344 -9.55 -13.12 11.00
N ASP A 345 -8.63 -12.53 10.23
CA ASP A 345 -7.20 -12.82 10.25
C ASP A 345 -6.62 -12.68 11.68
N ASP A 346 -5.86 -13.68 12.14
CA ASP A 346 -5.37 -13.73 13.51
C ASP A 346 -4.48 -12.54 13.87
N ALA A 347 -3.65 -12.04 12.94
CA ALA A 347 -2.79 -10.90 13.19
C ALA A 347 -3.62 -9.62 13.38
N ILE A 348 -4.65 -9.42 12.55
CA ILE A 348 -5.62 -8.32 12.71
C ILE A 348 -6.35 -8.43 14.05
N GLN A 349 -6.86 -9.61 14.39
CA GLN A 349 -7.58 -9.83 15.64
C GLN A 349 -6.70 -9.59 16.86
N GLN A 350 -5.44 -10.03 16.83
CA GLN A 350 -4.46 -9.77 17.89
C GLN A 350 -4.14 -8.27 18.00
N ALA A 351 -3.93 -7.58 16.87
CA ALA A 351 -3.66 -6.15 16.85
C ALA A 351 -4.81 -5.34 17.46
N VAL A 352 -6.06 -5.70 17.16
CA VAL A 352 -7.25 -5.08 17.76
C VAL A 352 -7.35 -5.39 19.26
N ARG A 353 -7.14 -6.65 19.67
CA ARG A 353 -7.18 -7.03 21.09
C ARG A 353 -6.18 -6.25 21.93
N ARG A 354 -4.96 -6.02 21.44
CA ARG A 354 -3.96 -5.18 22.11
C ARG A 354 -4.47 -3.76 22.34
N ARG A 355 -5.05 -3.14 21.30
CA ARG A 355 -5.62 -1.78 21.35
C ARG A 355 -6.75 -1.63 22.36
N TYR A 356 -7.62 -2.64 22.48
CA TYR A 356 -8.70 -2.62 23.48
C TYR A 356 -8.20 -2.76 24.92
N ALA A 357 -7.01 -3.32 25.14
CA ALA A 357 -6.40 -3.42 26.46
C ALA A 357 -5.83 -2.08 26.96
N TRP A 358 -5.65 -1.09 26.08
CA TRP A 358 -5.12 0.21 26.43
C TRP A 358 -6.13 1.04 27.24
N ARG A 359 -5.62 1.72 28.26
CA ARG A 359 -6.39 2.64 29.11
C ARG A 359 -6.40 4.01 28.46
N ASP A 360 -7.48 4.76 28.61
CA ASP A 360 -7.60 6.08 27.98
C ASP A 360 -6.50 7.06 28.43
N GLU A 361 -5.96 6.90 29.64
CA GLU A 361 -4.86 7.72 30.17
C GLU A 361 -3.49 7.41 29.53
N THR A 362 -3.26 6.17 29.10
CA THR A 362 -1.96 5.69 28.57
C THR A 362 -2.01 5.37 27.08
N VAL A 363 -3.19 5.46 26.45
CA VAL A 363 -3.45 5.01 25.08
C VAL A 363 -2.50 5.60 24.05
N LEU A 364 -2.04 6.84 24.25
CA LEU A 364 -1.08 7.48 23.35
C LEU A 364 0.32 6.86 23.49
N ASP A 365 0.80 6.68 24.72
CA ASP A 365 2.11 6.05 24.98
C ASP A 365 2.12 4.59 24.51
N ASP A 366 1.03 3.86 24.77
CA ASP A 366 0.84 2.49 24.31
C ASP A 366 0.82 2.40 22.77
N LEU A 367 0.18 3.37 22.10
CA LEU A 367 0.20 3.48 20.64
C LEU A 367 1.62 3.77 20.12
N GLU A 368 2.34 4.72 20.70
CA GLU A 368 3.71 5.03 20.26
C GLU A 368 4.62 3.80 20.41
N ALA A 369 4.51 3.06 21.52
CA ALA A 369 5.22 1.81 21.72
C ALA A 369 4.81 0.71 20.72
N GLU A 370 3.53 0.59 20.36
CA GLU A 370 3.05 -0.35 19.34
C GLU A 370 3.59 0.01 17.94
N LEU A 371 3.58 1.30 17.57
CA LEU A 371 4.09 1.76 16.28
C LEU A 371 5.61 1.55 16.17
N ASP A 372 6.36 1.76 17.26
CA ASP A 372 7.79 1.50 17.30
C ASP A 372 8.09 -0.01 17.25
N ARG A 373 7.29 -0.84 17.94
CA ARG A 373 7.41 -2.30 17.85
C ARG A 373 7.10 -2.81 16.45
N ALA A 374 6.01 -2.33 15.85
CA ALA A 374 5.63 -2.70 14.49
C ALA A 374 6.75 -2.40 13.49
N ARG A 375 7.53 -1.32 13.69
CA ARG A 375 8.72 -1.01 12.89
C ARG A 375 9.86 -2.00 13.06
N ALA A 376 10.09 -2.47 14.28
CA ALA A 376 11.15 -3.44 14.56
C ALA A 376 10.87 -4.82 13.93
N GLU A 377 9.59 -5.15 13.70
CA GLU A 377 9.11 -6.46 13.25
C GLU A 377 8.74 -6.51 11.74
N LEU A 378 9.08 -5.49 10.93
CA LEU A 378 8.60 -5.32 9.54
C LEU A 378 9.11 -6.38 8.56
N ASP A 379 8.60 -7.61 8.60
CA ASP A 379 8.81 -8.59 7.52
C ASP A 379 8.09 -8.20 6.22
N ALA A 380 6.98 -7.48 6.36
CA ALA A 380 6.28 -6.79 5.27
C ALA A 380 5.94 -5.38 5.76
N PRO A 381 6.64 -4.33 5.30
CA PRO A 381 6.35 -2.98 5.74
C PRO A 381 4.96 -2.55 5.26
N MET A 382 4.27 -1.71 6.03
CA MET A 382 2.95 -1.19 5.64
C MET A 382 2.98 -0.36 4.34
N THR A 383 4.16 0.02 3.87
CA THR A 383 4.41 0.69 2.58
C THR A 383 4.51 -0.26 1.39
N ASP A 384 4.42 -1.58 1.60
CA ASP A 384 4.33 -2.54 0.49
C ASP A 384 2.95 -2.40 -0.18
N LEU A 385 2.93 -1.78 -1.35
CA LEU A 385 1.69 -1.54 -2.09
C LEU A 385 1.00 -2.83 -2.54
N ARG A 386 1.65 -4.00 -2.44
CA ARG A 386 1.00 -5.30 -2.69
C ARG A 386 -0.29 -5.48 -1.90
N MET A 387 -0.45 -4.87 -0.74
CA MET A 387 -1.72 -4.94 -0.01
C MET A 387 -2.92 -4.33 -0.76
N MET A 388 -2.67 -3.45 -1.75
CA MET A 388 -3.72 -2.81 -2.55
C MET A 388 -4.28 -3.74 -3.63
N TRP A 389 -3.44 -4.55 -4.26
CA TRP A 389 -3.83 -5.46 -5.35
C TRP A 389 -3.76 -6.94 -4.97
N SER A 390 -3.34 -7.30 -3.76
CA SER A 390 -3.43 -8.68 -3.29
C SER A 390 -4.90 -9.06 -3.12
N THR A 391 -5.31 -10.12 -3.82
CA THR A 391 -6.63 -10.72 -3.67
C THR A 391 -6.72 -11.45 -2.33
N PRO A 392 -7.94 -11.54 -1.72
CA PRO A 392 -8.16 -12.22 -0.45
C PRO A 392 -7.75 -13.69 -0.41
#